data_AF-A0A1B7NLV5-F1
#
_entry.id   AF-A0A1B7NLV5-F1
#
_cell.length_a   1.000
_cell.length_b   1.000
_cell.length_c   1.000
_cell.angle_alpha   90.00
_cell.angle_beta   90.00
_cell.angle_gamma   90.00
#
_symmetry.space_group_name_H-M   'P 1'
#
loop_
_entity.id
_entity.type
_entity.pdbx_description
1 polymer ?
#
loop_
_entity_poly.entity_id
_entity_poly.type
_entity_poly.pdbx_seq_one_letter_code
_entity_poly.pdbx_strand_id
1 'polypeptide(L)'
;MRLLSWPSFLLLTSVCAHSLPAASALPPLAPNNVIIRRDEGETPSPEEKYFHEPGRDDILGHYDTRYFKGVVSYEERTDTLVHMTRAYLNFFRENGLETWIAHGTLLGWWWNGKMLPWDWDIDTQVNTATLLRMADNFNRTICHYTSTDNQTTRSYMLDVNPHARQRERGQGQNIIDARWIDMRNGLYIDITGVSELNPETQPGILQCKNFHKYNATDLYPMRESEYEGVPAKIPYKYNEILIAEYGHSALIVTDFEDHNWDPELKLWIPDQKQMAETAMLTPEERKKKQDEQRQKREDEIRSYSEQFG
;
A
#
# COMPACT_ATOMS: atom_id res chain seq x y z
N MET A 1 -2.93 44.95 -65.64
CA MET A 1 -3.69 46.21 -65.43
C MET A 1 -3.60 46.58 -63.95
N ARG A 2 -2.95 47.72 -63.66
CA ARG A 2 -3.01 48.64 -62.48
C ARG A 2 -3.30 48.01 -61.10
N LEU A 3 -2.37 47.84 -60.14
CA LEU A 3 -1.55 48.79 -59.34
C LEU A 3 -2.33 49.91 -58.60
N LEU A 4 -1.97 50.07 -57.30
CA LEU A 4 -2.04 51.22 -56.36
C LEU A 4 -2.74 50.84 -55.04
N SER A 5 -2.32 51.18 -53.82
CA SER A 5 -1.09 51.74 -53.22
C SER A 5 -1.36 51.91 -51.70
N TRP A 6 -0.36 51.67 -50.84
CA TRP A 6 -0.35 52.10 -49.43
C TRP A 6 -0.25 53.63 -49.30
N PRO A 7 -0.51 54.19 -48.11
CA PRO A 7 0.63 54.84 -47.44
C PRO A 7 0.72 54.60 -45.93
N SER A 8 1.96 54.47 -45.49
CA SER A 8 2.45 54.66 -44.11
C SER A 8 2.45 56.16 -43.75
N PHE A 9 2.28 56.48 -42.46
CA PHE A 9 2.70 57.75 -41.88
C PHE A 9 3.61 57.48 -40.68
N LEU A 10 4.77 58.12 -40.67
CA LEU A 10 5.84 58.09 -39.68
C LEU A 10 6.17 59.54 -39.27
N LEU A 11 6.67 59.69 -38.03
CA LEU A 11 7.32 60.86 -37.39
C LEU A 11 6.40 62.02 -36.98
N LEU A 12 6.59 62.72 -35.83
CA LEU A 12 7.84 63.17 -35.23
C LEU A 12 7.76 63.32 -33.68
N THR A 13 8.94 63.25 -33.08
CA THR A 13 9.34 63.49 -31.68
C THR A 13 9.12 64.92 -31.18
N SER A 14 8.86 65.10 -29.88
CA SER A 14 9.28 66.28 -29.13
C SER A 14 9.63 65.94 -27.68
N VAL A 15 10.85 66.33 -27.32
CA VAL A 15 11.48 66.26 -26.00
C VAL A 15 11.11 67.53 -25.24
N CYS A 16 10.64 67.41 -24.00
CA CYS A 16 10.75 68.47 -23.00
C CYS A 16 11.06 67.82 -21.65
N ALA A 17 12.30 68.04 -21.20
CA ALA A 17 12.88 67.56 -19.97
C ALA A 17 12.50 68.47 -18.80
N HIS A 18 11.87 67.95 -17.74
CA HIS A 18 11.81 68.64 -16.44
C HIS A 18 12.27 67.68 -15.33
N SER A 19 13.53 67.89 -14.91
CA SER A 19 14.07 67.86 -13.54
C SER A 19 13.68 66.72 -12.58
N LEU A 20 14.68 65.86 -12.34
CA LEU A 20 14.83 65.04 -11.13
C LEU A 20 15.00 65.93 -9.88
N PRO A 21 14.43 65.55 -8.71
CA PRO A 21 15.08 65.78 -7.44
C PRO A 21 15.95 64.57 -7.09
N ALA A 22 17.24 64.84 -6.89
CA ALA A 22 18.16 63.91 -6.27
C ALA A 22 18.08 64.01 -4.74
N ALA A 23 18.41 62.88 -4.10
CA ALA A 23 18.93 62.71 -2.75
C ALA A 23 17.97 62.37 -1.59
N SER A 24 18.27 61.20 -1.04
CA SER A 24 18.36 60.85 0.39
C SER A 24 17.06 60.78 1.20
N ALA A 25 16.63 59.56 1.48
CA ALA A 25 16.89 58.94 2.78
C ALA A 25 16.55 57.45 2.69
N LEU A 26 17.56 56.58 2.84
CA LEU A 26 17.32 55.20 3.24
C LEU A 26 16.65 55.25 4.62
N PRO A 27 15.59 54.47 4.87
CA PRO A 27 15.04 54.37 6.22
C PRO A 27 16.15 53.84 7.15
N PRO A 28 16.27 54.36 8.39
CA PRO A 28 17.29 53.90 9.31
C PRO A 28 17.11 52.39 9.56
N LEU A 29 18.21 51.66 9.43
CA LEU A 29 18.35 50.28 9.91
C LEU A 29 17.82 50.21 11.34
N ALA A 30 16.66 49.59 11.51
CA ALA A 30 16.15 49.24 12.81
C ALA A 30 17.22 48.36 13.50
N PRO A 31 17.50 48.57 14.79
CA PRO A 31 18.45 47.71 15.50
C PRO A 31 17.95 46.28 15.39
N ASN A 32 18.80 45.42 14.82
CA ASN A 32 18.68 43.97 14.80
C ASN A 32 18.64 43.44 16.23
N ASN A 33 17.46 43.49 16.83
CA ASN A 33 17.04 42.61 17.90
C ASN A 33 15.72 41.98 17.44
N VAL A 34 15.75 41.33 16.27
CA VAL A 34 14.89 40.18 16.07
C VAL A 34 15.40 39.15 17.07
N ILE A 35 14.74 39.07 18.23
CA ILE A 35 14.79 37.86 19.01
C ILE A 35 14.18 36.81 18.08
N ILE A 36 15.03 36.12 17.33
CA ILE A 36 14.69 34.81 16.82
C ILE A 36 14.47 34.02 18.10
N ARG A 37 13.20 33.90 18.51
CA ARG A 37 12.81 32.79 19.34
C ARG A 37 13.23 31.58 18.51
N ARG A 38 14.39 31.00 18.86
CA ARG A 38 14.59 29.59 18.62
C ARG A 38 13.36 28.97 19.27
N ASP A 39 12.49 28.37 18.46
CA ASP A 39 11.59 27.35 18.98
C ASP A 39 12.51 26.25 19.52
N GLU A 40 12.88 26.42 20.78
CA GLU A 40 13.44 25.34 21.57
C GLU A 40 12.29 24.36 21.78
N GLY A 41 12.27 23.33 20.94
CA GLY A 41 11.63 22.06 21.26
C GLY A 41 10.12 22.11 21.46
N GLU A 42 9.36 22.71 20.54
CA GLU A 42 8.00 22.19 20.34
C GLU A 42 8.13 20.76 19.82
N THR A 43 7.93 19.79 20.71
CA THR A 43 7.63 18.42 20.30
C THR A 43 6.50 18.52 19.27
N PRO A 44 6.69 18.03 18.03
CA PRO A 44 5.63 18.09 17.04
C PRO A 44 4.39 17.47 17.65
N SER A 45 3.24 18.15 17.51
CA SER A 45 1.97 17.65 18.02
C SER A 45 1.81 16.17 17.62
N PRO A 46 1.35 15.28 18.51
CA PRO A 46 1.18 13.88 18.20
C PRO A 46 0.42 13.71 16.88
N GLU A 47 0.97 12.92 15.97
CA GLU A 47 0.32 12.63 14.70
C GLU A 47 -0.97 11.85 14.99
N GLU A 48 -2.12 12.35 14.54
CA GLU A 48 -3.38 11.64 14.71
C GLU A 48 -3.43 10.44 13.75
N LYS A 49 -3.73 9.26 14.29
CA LYS A 49 -3.92 8.05 13.49
C LYS A 49 -5.25 8.16 12.74
N TYR A 50 -5.25 7.99 11.42
CA TYR A 50 -6.48 8.08 10.62
C TYR A 50 -7.33 6.80 10.67
N PHE A 51 -6.70 5.64 10.49
CA PHE A 51 -7.40 4.35 10.49
C PHE A 51 -7.38 3.72 11.87
N HIS A 52 -8.52 3.18 12.29
CA HIS A 52 -8.69 2.60 13.62
C HIS A 52 -9.24 1.18 13.54
N GLU A 53 -8.58 0.28 14.23
CA GLU A 53 -8.94 -1.12 14.37
C GLU A 53 -9.52 -1.38 15.78
N PRO A 54 -10.47 -2.32 15.92
CA PRO A 54 -11.10 -2.63 17.21
C PRO A 54 -10.12 -3.30 18.19
N GLY A 55 -8.98 -3.80 17.71
CA GLY A 55 -7.91 -4.38 18.51
C GLY A 55 -6.58 -4.32 17.78
N ARG A 56 -5.53 -4.89 18.40
CA ARG A 56 -4.16 -4.86 17.87
C ARG A 56 -3.54 -6.25 17.74
N ASP A 57 -4.33 -7.30 17.94
CA ASP A 57 -3.91 -8.67 17.70
C ASP A 57 -4.10 -9.05 16.22
N ASP A 58 -3.59 -10.23 15.84
CA ASP A 58 -3.57 -10.75 14.47
C ASP A 58 -4.96 -11.13 13.92
N ILE A 59 -6.04 -10.76 14.61
CA ILE A 59 -7.43 -10.95 14.16
C ILE A 59 -8.14 -9.61 14.13
N LEU A 60 -8.20 -8.93 15.27
CA LEU A 60 -8.89 -7.65 15.44
C LEU A 60 -8.16 -6.51 14.73
N GLY A 61 -6.86 -6.65 14.47
CA GLY A 61 -6.05 -5.70 13.71
C GLY A 61 -6.40 -5.64 12.22
N HIS A 62 -7.31 -6.48 11.72
CA HIS A 62 -7.68 -6.56 10.29
C HIS A 62 -9.11 -6.07 10.01
N TYR A 63 -9.70 -5.36 10.97
CA TYR A 63 -11.06 -4.81 10.84
C TYR A 63 -11.06 -3.28 10.99
N ASP A 64 -11.85 -2.61 10.16
CA ASP A 64 -12.15 -1.19 10.33
C ASP A 64 -13.24 -1.02 11.40
N THR A 65 -12.92 -0.25 12.45
CA THR A 65 -13.81 -0.05 13.61
C THR A 65 -15.19 0.51 13.22
N ARG A 66 -15.32 1.24 12.11
CA ARG A 66 -16.59 1.85 11.69
C ARG A 66 -17.60 0.81 11.21
N TYR A 67 -17.12 -0.34 10.73
CA TYR A 67 -17.95 -1.41 10.15
C TYR A 67 -17.84 -2.74 10.90
N PHE A 68 -16.97 -2.81 11.92
CA PHE A 68 -16.79 -3.99 12.75
C PHE A 68 -18.08 -4.38 13.50
N LYS A 69 -18.49 -5.65 13.36
CA LYS A 69 -19.68 -6.21 14.03
C LYS A 69 -19.39 -7.46 14.87
N GLY A 70 -18.12 -7.84 14.97
CA GLY A 70 -17.69 -9.11 15.55
C GLY A 70 -16.73 -9.83 14.60
N VAL A 71 -15.94 -10.74 15.17
CA VAL A 71 -15.02 -11.58 14.40
C VAL A 71 -15.84 -12.59 13.60
N VAL A 72 -15.62 -12.65 12.29
CA VAL A 72 -16.29 -13.60 11.38
C VAL A 72 -15.67 -15.00 11.48
N SER A 73 -16.41 -16.02 11.02
CA SER A 73 -15.88 -17.39 10.96
C SER A 73 -14.77 -17.53 9.93
N TYR A 74 -14.04 -18.65 9.97
CA TYR A 74 -13.00 -18.96 8.98
C TYR A 74 -13.55 -18.96 7.54
N GLU A 75 -14.73 -19.56 7.35
CA GLU A 75 -15.41 -19.65 6.05
C GLU A 75 -15.92 -18.28 5.60
N GLU A 76 -16.55 -17.51 6.50
CA GLU A 76 -17.03 -16.17 6.17
C GLU A 76 -15.89 -15.21 5.88
N ARG A 77 -14.76 -15.32 6.59
CA ARG A 77 -13.54 -14.57 6.28
C ARG A 77 -13.04 -14.91 4.89
N THR A 78 -12.90 -16.20 4.58
CA THR A 78 -12.42 -16.67 3.27
C THR A 78 -13.32 -16.18 2.14
N ASP A 79 -14.64 -16.38 2.27
CA ASP A 79 -15.63 -15.83 1.35
C ASP A 79 -15.50 -14.30 1.24
N THR A 80 -15.30 -13.62 2.38
CA THR A 80 -15.18 -12.16 2.42
C THR A 80 -14.02 -11.67 1.59
N LEU A 81 -12.82 -12.17 1.88
CA LEU A 81 -11.57 -11.77 1.26
C LEU A 81 -11.53 -12.11 -0.24
N VAL A 82 -12.04 -13.26 -0.66
CA VAL A 82 -12.11 -13.65 -2.10
C VAL A 82 -12.93 -12.66 -2.92
N HIS A 83 -14.17 -12.37 -2.50
CA HIS A 83 -15.02 -11.41 -3.23
C HIS A 83 -14.48 -9.98 -3.14
N MET A 84 -13.88 -9.61 -2.00
CA MET A 84 -13.27 -8.28 -1.81
C MET A 84 -12.09 -8.06 -2.75
N THR A 85 -11.18 -9.03 -2.84
CA THR A 85 -10.06 -9.03 -3.81
C THR A 85 -10.56 -8.90 -5.24
N ARG A 86 -11.56 -9.68 -5.63
CA ARG A 86 -12.13 -9.64 -6.98
C ARG A 86 -12.70 -8.27 -7.31
N ALA A 87 -13.49 -7.71 -6.38
CA ALA A 87 -14.08 -6.38 -6.53
C ALA A 87 -13.00 -5.30 -6.66
N TYR A 88 -11.98 -5.34 -5.79
CA TYR A 88 -10.85 -4.40 -5.80
C TYR A 88 -10.09 -4.43 -7.13
N LEU A 89 -9.62 -5.60 -7.57
CA LEU A 89 -8.81 -5.73 -8.78
C LEU A 89 -9.58 -5.34 -10.04
N ASN A 90 -10.87 -5.70 -10.12
CA ASN A 90 -11.72 -5.30 -11.24
C ASN A 90 -11.98 -3.80 -11.22
N PHE A 91 -12.32 -3.21 -10.07
CA PHE A 91 -12.54 -1.77 -9.96
C PHE A 91 -11.31 -0.97 -10.38
N PHE A 92 -10.12 -1.36 -9.92
CA PHE A 92 -8.87 -0.68 -10.28
C PHE A 92 -8.60 -0.78 -11.78
N ARG A 93 -8.78 -1.97 -12.37
CA ARG A 93 -8.62 -2.18 -13.82
C ARG A 93 -9.60 -1.34 -14.63
N GLU A 94 -10.89 -1.40 -14.31
CA GLU A 94 -11.97 -0.71 -15.02
C GLU A 94 -11.81 0.81 -14.97
N ASN A 95 -11.24 1.34 -13.88
CA ASN A 95 -11.00 2.77 -13.70
C ASN A 95 -9.60 3.21 -14.13
N GLY A 96 -8.77 2.32 -14.67
CA GLY A 96 -7.39 2.66 -15.10
C GLY A 96 -6.49 3.08 -13.95
N LEU A 97 -6.67 2.51 -12.76
CA LEU A 97 -5.82 2.68 -11.59
C LEU A 97 -4.80 1.54 -11.54
N GLU A 98 -3.51 1.86 -11.55
CA GLU A 98 -2.47 0.84 -11.53
C GLU A 98 -2.18 0.37 -10.10
N THR A 99 -2.41 -0.92 -9.86
CA THR A 99 -2.12 -1.60 -8.61
C THR A 99 -1.51 -2.98 -8.87
N TRP A 100 -0.78 -3.52 -7.90
CA TRP A 100 -0.31 -4.90 -7.87
C TRP A 100 -0.45 -5.49 -6.47
N ILE A 101 -0.52 -6.82 -6.41
CA ILE A 101 -0.50 -7.56 -5.15
C ILE A 101 0.93 -7.60 -4.58
N ALA A 102 1.06 -7.50 -3.27
CA ALA A 102 2.33 -7.45 -2.56
C ALA A 102 2.32 -8.36 -1.32
N HIS A 103 3.46 -8.47 -0.63
CA HIS A 103 3.56 -9.11 0.69
C HIS A 103 2.91 -10.52 0.73
N GLY A 104 2.08 -10.81 1.74
CA GLY A 104 1.45 -12.13 1.92
C GLY A 104 0.51 -12.50 0.77
N THR A 105 -0.13 -11.50 0.17
CA THR A 105 -0.99 -11.68 -1.01
C THR A 105 -0.19 -12.15 -2.22
N LEU A 106 1.01 -11.59 -2.44
CA LEU A 106 1.92 -12.06 -3.49
C LEU A 106 2.45 -13.47 -3.20
N LEU A 107 2.69 -13.80 -1.93
CA LEU A 107 3.12 -15.15 -1.53
C LEU A 107 2.04 -16.20 -1.80
N GLY A 108 0.78 -15.90 -1.46
CA GLY A 108 -0.35 -16.76 -1.83
C GLY A 108 -0.47 -16.94 -3.34
N TRP A 109 -0.32 -15.84 -4.09
CA TRP A 109 -0.32 -15.91 -5.55
C TRP A 109 0.74 -16.86 -6.08
N TRP A 110 1.94 -16.89 -5.51
CA TRP A 110 2.99 -17.79 -5.97
C TRP A 110 2.55 -19.26 -5.82
N TRP A 111 1.96 -19.68 -4.70
CA TRP A 111 1.57 -21.08 -4.53
C TRP A 111 0.56 -21.59 -5.58
N ASN A 112 -0.51 -20.86 -5.83
CA ASN A 112 -1.58 -21.28 -6.75
C ASN A 112 -2.45 -20.15 -7.31
N GLY A 113 -2.02 -18.90 -7.20
CA GLY A 113 -2.85 -17.76 -7.58
C GLY A 113 -4.01 -17.51 -6.63
N LYS A 114 -3.94 -18.00 -5.37
CA LYS A 114 -5.01 -17.84 -4.36
C LYS A 114 -4.45 -17.27 -3.07
N MET A 115 -5.35 -16.79 -2.21
CA MET A 115 -5.02 -16.36 -0.86
C MET A 115 -4.53 -17.54 -0.02
N LEU A 116 -3.56 -17.26 0.87
CA LEU A 116 -3.14 -18.23 1.88
C LEU A 116 -4.28 -18.44 2.88
N PRO A 117 -4.70 -19.68 3.17
CA PRO A 117 -5.92 -19.89 3.95
C PRO A 117 -5.84 -19.44 5.41
N TRP A 118 -4.68 -19.16 5.96
CA TRP A 118 -4.52 -18.60 7.32
C TRP A 118 -4.40 -17.08 7.31
N ASP A 119 -4.10 -16.46 6.18
CA ASP A 119 -3.82 -15.03 6.08
C ASP A 119 -5.09 -14.19 6.24
N TRP A 120 -5.03 -13.21 7.13
CA TRP A 120 -6.13 -12.27 7.39
C TRP A 120 -6.01 -11.01 6.54
N ASP A 121 -4.81 -10.76 6.01
CA ASP A 121 -4.48 -9.57 5.27
C ASP A 121 -4.62 -9.76 3.78
N ILE A 122 -4.98 -8.66 3.11
CA ILE A 122 -4.72 -8.49 1.70
C ILE A 122 -3.97 -7.18 1.56
N ASP A 123 -2.78 -7.29 1.00
CA ASP A 123 -1.85 -6.20 0.80
C ASP A 123 -1.67 -5.89 -0.67
N THR A 124 -1.86 -4.63 -1.00
CA THR A 124 -1.67 -4.14 -2.36
C THR A 124 -0.85 -2.87 -2.35
N GLN A 125 -0.21 -2.62 -3.48
CA GLN A 125 0.59 -1.44 -3.68
C GLN A 125 0.14 -0.68 -4.91
N VAL A 126 0.40 0.62 -4.90
CA VAL A 126 0.12 1.55 -6.00
C VAL A 126 1.30 2.50 -6.20
N ASN A 127 1.48 2.97 -7.43
CA ASN A 127 2.44 4.03 -7.70
C ASN A 127 1.92 5.41 -7.25
N THR A 128 2.80 6.40 -7.11
CA THR A 128 2.44 7.75 -6.66
C THR A 128 1.33 8.37 -7.50
N ALA A 129 1.39 8.24 -8.83
CA ALA A 129 0.39 8.82 -9.73
C ALA A 129 -1.01 8.25 -9.46
N THR A 130 -1.12 6.94 -9.27
CA THR A 130 -2.37 6.26 -8.93
C THR A 130 -2.86 6.69 -7.55
N LEU A 131 -1.98 6.75 -6.55
CA LEU A 131 -2.34 7.19 -5.21
C LEU A 131 -2.93 8.61 -5.19
N LEU A 132 -2.31 9.53 -5.92
CA LEU A 132 -2.82 10.91 -6.04
C LEU A 132 -4.18 10.94 -6.74
N ARG A 133 -4.35 10.16 -7.82
CA ARG A 133 -5.63 10.06 -8.52
C ARG A 133 -6.73 9.46 -7.64
N MET A 134 -6.41 8.45 -6.83
CA MET A 134 -7.32 7.90 -5.84
C MET A 134 -7.78 8.99 -4.86
N ALA A 135 -6.84 9.76 -4.31
CA ALA A 135 -7.14 10.84 -3.36
C ALA A 135 -8.03 11.93 -3.97
N ASP A 136 -7.76 12.34 -5.21
CA ASP A 136 -8.44 13.47 -5.85
C ASP A 136 -9.80 13.13 -6.47
N ASN A 137 -9.97 11.89 -6.94
CA ASN A 137 -11.14 11.53 -7.75
C ASN A 137 -11.96 10.38 -7.20
N PHE A 138 -11.41 9.55 -6.32
CA PHE A 138 -12.07 8.32 -5.87
C PHE A 138 -12.22 8.22 -4.35
N ASN A 139 -11.67 9.15 -3.57
CA ASN A 139 -11.77 9.08 -2.12
C ASN A 139 -13.24 9.03 -1.66
N ARG A 140 -13.56 8.06 -0.80
CA ARG A 140 -14.90 7.73 -0.29
C ARG A 140 -15.90 7.25 -1.37
N THR A 141 -15.40 6.78 -2.50
CA THR A 141 -16.26 6.11 -3.49
C THR A 141 -16.75 4.80 -2.93
N ILE A 142 -18.06 4.55 -3.08
CA ILE A 142 -18.67 3.25 -2.78
C ILE A 142 -18.77 2.47 -4.08
N CYS A 143 -18.14 1.30 -4.11
CA CYS A 143 -18.24 0.34 -5.19
C CYS A 143 -19.31 -0.70 -4.86
N HIS A 144 -20.29 -0.85 -5.74
CA HIS A 144 -21.28 -1.92 -5.67
C HIS A 144 -20.83 -3.09 -6.54
N TYR A 145 -20.54 -4.20 -5.89
CA TYR A 145 -20.03 -5.42 -6.51
C TYR A 145 -21.13 -6.47 -6.61
N THR A 146 -21.18 -7.16 -7.75
CA THR A 146 -21.96 -8.38 -7.94
C THR A 146 -21.02 -9.44 -8.50
N SER A 147 -21.03 -10.64 -7.92
CA SER A 147 -20.22 -11.76 -8.40
C SER A 147 -20.64 -12.21 -9.79
N THR A 148 -19.72 -12.85 -10.52
CA THR A 148 -19.95 -13.30 -11.90
C THR A 148 -21.13 -14.27 -12.03
N ASP A 149 -21.41 -15.06 -11.00
CA ASP A 149 -22.55 -15.98 -10.91
C ASP A 149 -23.86 -15.30 -10.43
N ASN A 150 -23.83 -14.00 -10.13
CA ASN A 150 -24.91 -13.19 -9.57
C ASN A 150 -25.47 -13.70 -8.23
N GLN A 151 -24.71 -14.51 -7.47
CA GLN A 151 -25.15 -15.04 -6.18
C GLN A 151 -24.78 -14.12 -5.00
N THR A 152 -23.73 -13.32 -5.16
CA THR A 152 -23.18 -12.48 -4.09
C THR A 152 -23.16 -11.02 -4.51
N THR A 153 -23.79 -10.16 -3.70
CA THR A 153 -23.74 -8.70 -3.87
C THR A 153 -23.14 -8.04 -2.64
N ARG A 154 -22.19 -7.13 -2.82
CA ARG A 154 -21.52 -6.41 -1.72
C ARG A 154 -21.29 -4.95 -2.04
N SER A 155 -21.01 -4.17 -1.00
CA SER A 155 -20.61 -2.76 -1.13
C SER A 155 -19.29 -2.54 -0.41
N TYR A 156 -18.36 -1.92 -1.11
CA TYR A 156 -17.03 -1.64 -0.59
C TYR A 156 -16.76 -0.13 -0.66
N MET A 157 -16.04 0.40 0.32
CA MET A 157 -15.63 1.80 0.33
C MET A 157 -14.13 1.91 0.07
N LEU A 158 -13.74 2.71 -0.92
CA LEU A 158 -12.36 3.16 -1.08
C LEU A 158 -12.14 4.40 -0.22
N ASP A 159 -11.39 4.28 0.87
CA ASP A 159 -11.10 5.37 1.80
C ASP A 159 -9.61 5.72 1.74
N VAL A 160 -9.29 6.94 1.32
CA VAL A 160 -7.91 7.41 1.16
C VAL A 160 -7.54 8.26 2.36
N ASN A 161 -6.44 7.89 3.02
CA ASN A 161 -5.90 8.60 4.17
C ASN A 161 -5.52 10.04 3.76
N PRO A 162 -5.94 11.09 4.48
CA PRO A 162 -5.50 12.46 4.25
C PRO A 162 -3.97 12.63 4.22
N HIS A 163 -3.25 11.77 4.94
CA HIS A 163 -1.79 11.72 4.97
C HIS A 163 -1.17 10.96 3.78
N ALA A 164 -1.95 10.47 2.81
CA ALA A 164 -1.43 9.73 1.65
C ALA A 164 -0.44 10.55 0.80
N ARG A 165 -0.59 11.88 0.77
CA ARG A 165 0.31 12.78 0.05
C ARG A 165 1.65 12.96 0.75
N GLN A 166 1.68 12.83 2.07
CA GLN A 166 2.92 12.87 2.85
C GLN A 166 3.57 11.50 2.69
N ARG A 167 4.68 11.42 1.94
CA ARG A 167 5.28 10.11 1.65
C ARG A 167 6.28 9.65 2.72
N GLU A 168 6.75 10.55 3.56
CA GLU A 168 7.56 10.21 4.72
C GLU A 168 6.74 9.44 5.77
N ARG A 169 7.43 8.65 6.62
CA ARG A 169 6.78 7.82 7.64
C ARG A 169 6.12 8.63 8.76
N GLY A 170 6.64 9.82 9.08
CA GLY A 170 6.21 10.59 10.24
C GLY A 170 6.45 9.83 11.56
N GLN A 171 5.47 9.88 12.46
CA GLN A 171 5.49 9.15 13.74
C GLN A 171 5.03 7.70 13.59
N GLY A 172 4.78 7.24 12.36
CA GLY A 172 4.36 5.87 12.06
C GLY A 172 2.89 5.60 12.31
N GLN A 173 2.06 6.63 12.50
CA GLN A 173 0.61 6.46 12.70
C GLN A 173 -0.13 6.27 11.37
N ASN A 174 0.37 6.85 10.27
CA ASN A 174 -0.29 6.84 8.96
C ASN A 174 0.54 6.14 7.88
N ILE A 175 1.00 4.91 8.19
CA ILE A 175 1.77 4.06 7.28
C ILE A 175 0.92 3.59 6.10
N ILE A 176 -0.36 3.28 6.34
CA ILE A 176 -1.31 2.86 5.30
C ILE A 176 -1.92 4.09 4.62
N ASP A 177 -1.89 4.09 3.29
CA ASP A 177 -2.29 5.25 2.48
C ASP A 177 -3.76 5.22 2.07
N ALA A 178 -4.34 4.04 1.90
CA ALA A 178 -5.76 3.87 1.67
C ALA A 178 -6.23 2.47 2.09
N ARG A 179 -7.54 2.32 2.27
CA ARG A 179 -8.19 1.03 2.50
C ARG A 179 -9.34 0.82 1.53
N TRP A 180 -9.51 -0.43 1.12
CA TRP A 180 -10.72 -0.90 0.45
C TRP A 180 -11.52 -1.75 1.45
N ILE A 181 -12.65 -1.23 1.94
CA ILE A 181 -13.30 -1.75 3.15
C ILE A 181 -14.62 -2.43 2.79
N ASP A 182 -14.82 -3.69 3.22
CA ASP A 182 -16.12 -4.34 3.20
C ASP A 182 -17.03 -3.71 4.26
N MET A 183 -18.06 -2.99 3.79
CA MET A 183 -18.97 -2.25 4.67
C MET A 183 -19.90 -3.18 5.49
N ARG A 184 -19.91 -4.49 5.21
CA ARG A 184 -20.73 -5.46 5.92
C ARG A 184 -20.14 -5.82 7.27
N ASN A 185 -18.84 -6.12 7.34
CA ASN A 185 -18.18 -6.65 8.52
C ASN A 185 -16.89 -5.91 8.91
N GLY A 186 -16.36 -5.04 8.05
CA GLY A 186 -15.19 -4.21 8.33
C GLY A 186 -13.85 -4.81 7.91
N LEU A 187 -13.80 -6.02 7.35
CA LEU A 187 -12.55 -6.51 6.73
C LEU A 187 -12.14 -5.58 5.59
N TYR A 188 -10.85 -5.45 5.35
CA TYR A 188 -10.32 -4.53 4.35
C TYR A 188 -9.10 -5.06 3.60
N ILE A 189 -8.76 -4.38 2.51
CA ILE A 189 -7.47 -4.47 1.82
C ILE A 189 -6.68 -3.22 2.20
N ASP A 190 -5.43 -3.40 2.64
CA ASP A 190 -4.50 -2.29 2.83
C ASP A 190 -3.84 -1.94 1.49
N ILE A 191 -3.82 -0.63 1.19
CA ILE A 191 -3.25 -0.09 -0.04
C ILE A 191 -2.13 0.87 0.35
N THR A 192 -0.90 0.55 -0.08
CA THR A 192 0.28 1.34 0.22
C THR A 192 0.88 1.96 -1.05
N GLY A 193 1.24 3.24 -0.98
CA GLY A 193 1.95 3.92 -2.05
C GLY A 193 3.44 3.60 -2.02
N VAL A 194 4.03 3.30 -3.18
CA VAL A 194 5.49 3.29 -3.35
C VAL A 194 5.92 4.52 -4.14
N SER A 195 7.03 5.14 -3.73
CA SER A 195 7.52 6.39 -4.32
C SER A 195 9.04 6.48 -4.20
N GLU A 196 9.69 7.16 -5.13
CA GLU A 196 11.10 7.51 -5.00
C GLU A 196 11.22 8.71 -4.05
N LEU A 197 11.75 8.50 -2.84
CA LEU A 197 11.80 9.55 -1.81
C LEU A 197 13.13 10.27 -1.74
N ASN A 198 14.23 9.60 -2.13
CA ASN A 198 15.57 10.14 -2.01
C ASN A 198 16.34 10.00 -3.34
N PRO A 199 15.88 10.59 -4.45
CA PRO A 199 16.51 10.41 -5.76
C PRO A 199 17.99 10.85 -5.78
N GLU A 200 18.36 11.84 -4.97
CA GLU A 200 19.74 12.36 -4.90
C GLU A 200 20.72 11.39 -4.23
N THR A 201 20.26 10.57 -3.28
CA THR A 201 21.12 9.67 -2.49
C THR A 201 20.89 8.19 -2.78
N GLN A 202 19.70 7.84 -3.27
CA GLN A 202 19.27 6.48 -3.61
C GLN A 202 18.48 6.48 -4.93
N PRO A 203 19.07 6.91 -6.05
CA PRO A 203 18.37 6.98 -7.34
C PRO A 203 17.85 5.61 -7.75
N GLY A 204 16.62 5.55 -8.24
CA GLY A 204 15.95 4.34 -8.69
C GLY A 204 15.39 3.45 -7.58
N ILE A 205 15.48 3.88 -6.31
CA ILE A 205 14.90 3.15 -5.18
C ILE A 205 13.51 3.70 -4.85
N LEU A 206 12.51 2.84 -5.01
CA LEU A 206 11.14 3.09 -4.60
C LEU A 206 10.93 2.57 -3.19
N GLN A 207 10.23 3.32 -2.35
CA GLN A 207 9.92 2.90 -0.99
C GLN A 207 8.51 3.28 -0.56
N CYS A 208 7.92 2.45 0.31
CA CYS A 208 6.71 2.79 1.05
C CYS A 208 7.04 3.38 2.43
N LYS A 209 6.01 3.84 3.16
CA LYS A 209 6.15 4.38 4.52
C LYS A 209 6.59 3.34 5.55
N ASN A 210 6.44 2.05 5.24
CA ASN A 210 6.88 0.97 6.11
C ASN A 210 8.32 0.49 5.89
N PHE A 211 9.13 1.28 5.18
CA PHE A 211 10.53 0.96 4.86
C PHE A 211 10.75 -0.23 3.93
N HIS A 212 9.70 -0.80 3.32
CA HIS A 212 9.88 -1.70 2.18
C HIS A 212 10.45 -0.91 1.01
N LYS A 213 11.60 -1.36 0.49
CA LYS A 213 12.33 -0.74 -0.61
C LYS A 213 12.46 -1.71 -1.77
N TYR A 214 12.38 -1.18 -2.98
CA TYR A 214 12.52 -1.93 -4.22
C TYR A 214 13.39 -1.12 -5.18
N ASN A 215 14.25 -1.78 -5.97
CA ASN A 215 14.73 -1.12 -7.18
C ASN A 215 13.54 -0.99 -8.14
N ALA A 216 13.48 0.09 -8.90
CA ALA A 216 12.43 0.26 -9.92
C ALA A 216 12.38 -0.94 -10.89
N THR A 217 13.52 -1.54 -11.21
CA THR A 217 13.63 -2.74 -12.07
C THR A 217 13.12 -4.02 -11.43
N ASP A 218 12.90 -4.04 -10.12
CA ASP A 218 12.34 -5.20 -9.42
C ASP A 218 10.80 -5.21 -9.57
N LEU A 219 10.19 -4.02 -9.68
CA LEU A 219 8.76 -3.86 -9.91
C LEU A 219 8.41 -3.82 -11.40
N TYR A 220 9.12 -3.02 -12.19
CA TYR A 220 8.74 -2.67 -13.56
C TYR A 220 9.61 -3.36 -14.64
N PRO A 221 9.04 -3.68 -15.82
CA PRO A 221 7.61 -3.66 -16.12
C PRO A 221 6.89 -4.77 -15.35
N MET A 222 5.75 -4.45 -14.74
CA MET A 222 4.95 -5.44 -14.03
C MET A 222 4.45 -6.52 -14.98
N ARG A 223 4.23 -7.72 -14.45
CA ARG A 223 3.69 -8.85 -15.21
C ARG A 223 2.19 -8.95 -14.99
N GLU A 224 1.47 -9.27 -16.06
CA GLU A 224 0.05 -9.65 -15.98
C GLU A 224 -0.06 -11.13 -15.58
N SER A 225 -1.01 -11.43 -14.72
CA SER A 225 -1.26 -12.76 -14.13
C SER A 225 -2.73 -12.87 -13.71
N GLU A 226 -3.07 -13.89 -12.93
CA GLU A 226 -4.39 -14.10 -12.34
C GLU A 226 -4.26 -14.32 -10.84
N TYR A 227 -5.15 -13.70 -10.05
CA TYR A 227 -5.28 -13.91 -8.62
C TYR A 227 -6.76 -14.03 -8.25
N GLU A 228 -7.11 -15.08 -7.52
CA GLU A 228 -8.49 -15.44 -7.18
C GLU A 228 -9.46 -15.52 -8.38
N GLY A 229 -8.95 -15.89 -9.56
CA GLY A 229 -9.76 -16.03 -10.77
C GLY A 229 -10.05 -14.72 -11.50
N VAL A 230 -9.41 -13.61 -11.13
CA VAL A 230 -9.47 -12.35 -11.87
C VAL A 230 -8.06 -11.88 -12.25
N PRO A 231 -7.90 -11.11 -13.34
CA PRO A 231 -6.57 -10.69 -13.72
C PRO A 231 -5.95 -9.79 -12.65
N ALA A 232 -4.63 -9.88 -12.47
CA ALA A 232 -3.86 -9.16 -11.46
C ALA A 232 -2.47 -8.82 -11.99
N LYS A 233 -1.86 -7.73 -11.47
CA LYS A 233 -0.45 -7.42 -11.73
C LYS A 233 0.42 -7.91 -10.58
N ILE A 234 1.63 -8.34 -10.93
CA ILE A 234 2.68 -8.74 -9.98
C ILE A 234 4.01 -8.03 -10.33
N PRO A 235 4.92 -7.88 -9.36
CA PRO A 235 6.27 -7.37 -9.61
C PRO A 235 7.06 -8.17 -10.65
N TYR A 236 7.98 -7.53 -11.37
CA TYR A 236 8.82 -8.20 -12.36
C TYR A 236 9.74 -9.27 -11.75
N LYS A 237 10.35 -8.99 -10.60
CA LYS A 237 11.22 -9.88 -9.83
C LYS A 237 10.53 -10.39 -8.56
N TYR A 238 9.30 -10.90 -8.73
CA TYR A 238 8.49 -11.36 -7.60
C TYR A 238 9.21 -12.42 -6.75
N ASN A 239 10.00 -13.31 -7.35
CA ASN A 239 10.67 -14.40 -6.63
C ASN A 239 11.75 -13.85 -5.68
N GLU A 240 12.56 -12.92 -6.15
CA GLU A 240 13.59 -12.25 -5.35
C GLU A 240 12.99 -11.40 -4.25
N ILE A 241 11.89 -10.71 -4.53
CA ILE A 241 11.14 -9.93 -3.53
C ILE A 241 10.61 -10.85 -2.43
N LEU A 242 9.97 -11.96 -2.79
CA LEU A 242 9.44 -12.93 -1.81
C LEU A 242 10.55 -13.58 -0.98
N ILE A 243 11.68 -13.95 -1.60
CA ILE A 243 12.83 -14.52 -0.88
C ILE A 243 13.44 -13.49 0.07
N ALA A 244 13.56 -12.23 -0.33
CA ALA A 244 14.09 -11.17 0.52
C ALA A 244 13.18 -10.90 1.73
N GLU A 245 11.86 -11.05 1.56
CA GLU A 245 10.87 -10.75 2.60
C GLU A 245 10.59 -11.94 3.53
N TYR A 246 10.40 -13.14 2.98
CA TYR A 246 9.95 -14.33 3.71
C TYR A 246 10.99 -15.46 3.76
N GLY A 247 12.11 -15.31 3.06
CA GLY A 247 13.12 -16.36 2.93
C GLY A 247 12.72 -17.47 1.96
N HIS A 248 13.67 -18.36 1.67
CA HIS A 248 13.45 -19.50 0.77
C HIS A 248 12.41 -20.50 1.30
N SER A 249 12.29 -20.62 2.63
CA SER A 249 11.30 -21.48 3.33
C SER A 249 9.91 -21.30 2.79
N ALA A 250 9.49 -20.05 2.65
CA ALA A 250 8.10 -19.69 2.37
C ALA A 250 7.63 -20.21 1.00
N LEU A 251 8.58 -20.57 0.13
CA LEU A 251 8.33 -21.03 -1.23
C LEU A 251 8.39 -22.56 -1.37
N ILE A 252 8.83 -23.28 -0.33
CA ILE A 252 9.09 -24.73 -0.41
C ILE A 252 8.46 -25.53 0.74
N VAL A 253 8.20 -24.90 1.88
CA VAL A 253 7.60 -25.57 3.04
C VAL A 253 6.13 -25.84 2.74
N THR A 254 5.73 -27.09 2.93
CA THR A 254 4.40 -27.63 2.56
C THR A 254 3.52 -27.97 3.76
N ASP A 255 3.93 -27.58 4.96
CA ASP A 255 3.13 -27.63 6.20
C ASP A 255 3.28 -26.29 6.92
N PHE A 256 2.19 -25.56 7.12
CA PHE A 256 2.22 -24.25 7.76
C PHE A 256 0.83 -23.87 8.28
N GLU A 257 0.77 -23.22 9.46
CA GLU A 257 -0.47 -22.71 10.08
C GLU A 257 -1.63 -23.72 10.08
N ASP A 258 -1.36 -24.96 10.50
CA ASP A 258 -2.32 -26.08 10.54
C ASP A 258 -2.89 -26.46 9.16
N HIS A 259 -2.18 -26.17 8.06
CA HIS A 259 -2.51 -26.58 6.70
C HIS A 259 -1.37 -27.35 6.05
N ASN A 260 -1.71 -28.28 5.18
CA ASN A 260 -0.77 -29.05 4.36
C ASN A 260 -0.98 -28.75 2.89
N TRP A 261 0.10 -28.52 2.16
CA TRP A 261 0.07 -28.34 0.71
C TRP A 261 -0.09 -29.67 0.00
N ASP A 262 -1.15 -29.78 -0.79
CA ASP A 262 -1.39 -30.89 -1.69
C ASP A 262 -0.86 -30.55 -3.10
N PRO A 263 0.19 -31.22 -3.60
CA PRO A 263 0.78 -30.92 -4.90
C PRO A 263 -0.07 -31.37 -6.09
N GLU A 264 -0.99 -32.32 -5.91
CA GLU A 264 -1.89 -32.78 -6.97
C GLU A 264 -3.03 -31.79 -7.17
N LEU A 265 -3.64 -31.36 -6.06
CA LEU A 265 -4.73 -30.37 -6.09
C LEU A 265 -4.21 -28.93 -6.24
N LYS A 266 -2.93 -28.68 -5.93
CA LYS A 266 -2.31 -27.36 -5.82
C LYS A 266 -3.07 -26.47 -4.83
N LEU A 267 -3.40 -27.03 -3.67
CA LEU A 267 -4.18 -26.36 -2.64
C LEU A 267 -3.57 -26.60 -1.27
N TRP A 268 -3.69 -25.58 -0.43
CA TRP A 268 -3.48 -25.71 1.01
C TRP A 268 -4.73 -26.31 1.64
N ILE A 269 -4.59 -27.53 2.18
CA ILE A 269 -5.68 -28.30 2.77
C ILE A 269 -5.60 -28.17 4.30
N PRO A 270 -6.70 -27.79 4.98
CA PRO A 270 -6.72 -27.67 6.43
C PRO A 270 -6.55 -29.04 7.11
N ASP A 271 -5.61 -29.12 8.05
CA ASP A 271 -5.50 -30.25 8.97
C ASP A 271 -6.48 -30.03 10.14
N GLN A 272 -7.68 -30.60 9.99
CA GLN A 272 -8.76 -30.47 10.97
C GLN A 272 -8.34 -30.89 12.38
N LYS A 273 -7.42 -31.85 12.51
CA LYS A 273 -6.94 -32.30 13.82
C LYS A 273 -6.04 -31.24 14.44
N GLN A 274 -5.05 -30.75 13.69
CA GLN A 274 -4.16 -29.70 14.18
C GLN A 274 -4.93 -28.40 14.49
N MET A 275 -5.86 -28.00 13.62
CA MET A 275 -6.72 -26.83 13.87
C MET A 275 -7.54 -26.97 15.15
N ALA A 276 -8.12 -28.16 15.41
CA ALA A 276 -8.87 -28.41 16.64
C ALA A 276 -7.98 -28.35 17.90
N GLU A 277 -6.75 -28.87 17.81
CA GLU A 277 -5.76 -28.78 18.88
C GLU A 277 -5.32 -27.32 19.13
N THR A 278 -4.99 -26.59 18.06
CA THR A 278 -4.59 -25.17 18.13
C THR A 278 -5.72 -24.28 18.65
N ALA A 279 -6.98 -24.58 18.34
CA ALA A 279 -8.13 -23.83 18.83
C ALA A 279 -8.31 -23.90 20.35
N MET A 280 -7.74 -24.92 21.01
CA MET A 280 -7.76 -25.06 22.48
C MET A 280 -6.68 -24.23 23.17
N LEU A 281 -5.70 -23.70 22.43
CA LEU A 281 -4.58 -22.94 22.97
C LEU A 281 -4.95 -21.47 23.22
N THR A 282 -4.36 -20.88 24.26
CA THR A 282 -4.42 -19.42 24.44
C THR A 282 -3.69 -18.69 23.31
N PRO A 283 -3.96 -17.40 23.06
CA PRO A 283 -3.22 -16.63 22.07
C PRO A 283 -1.69 -16.65 22.30
N GLU A 284 -1.24 -16.60 23.55
CA GLU A 284 0.18 -16.67 23.89
C GLU A 284 0.80 -18.04 23.57
N GLU A 285 0.06 -19.12 23.84
CA GLU A 285 0.49 -20.48 23.53
C GLU A 285 0.58 -20.73 22.03
N ARG A 286 -0.39 -20.22 21.25
CA ARG A 286 -0.36 -20.29 19.79
C ARG A 286 0.83 -19.57 19.21
N LYS A 287 1.05 -18.32 19.64
CA LYS A 287 2.20 -17.53 19.20
C LYS A 287 3.52 -18.23 19.51
N LYS A 288 3.65 -18.78 20.73
CA LYS A 288 4.84 -19.54 21.11
C LYS A 288 5.05 -20.77 20.23
N LYS A 289 3.99 -21.56 19.95
CA LYS A 289 4.05 -22.73 19.05
C LYS A 289 4.49 -22.31 17.64
N GLN A 290 3.94 -21.23 17.11
CA GLN A 290 4.30 -20.69 15.79
C GLN A 290 5.77 -20.22 15.75
N ASP A 291 6.21 -19.46 16.75
CA ASP A 291 7.59 -18.97 16.87
C ASP A 291 8.59 -20.14 16.96
N GLU A 292 8.28 -21.17 17.76
CA GLU A 292 9.11 -22.37 17.88
C GLU A 292 9.18 -23.17 16.57
N GLN A 293 8.05 -23.34 15.89
CA GLN A 293 8.00 -24.00 14.58
C GLN A 293 8.78 -23.20 13.53
N ARG A 294 8.67 -21.87 13.55
CA ARG A 294 9.42 -20.99 12.64
C ARG A 294 10.92 -21.11 12.88
N GLN A 295 11.37 -20.99 14.13
CA GLN A 295 12.77 -21.07 14.50
C GLN A 295 13.37 -22.43 14.10
N LYS A 296 12.66 -23.52 14.42
CA LYS A 296 13.10 -24.88 14.05
C LYS A 296 13.28 -25.03 12.54
N ARG A 297 12.34 -24.50 11.75
CA ARG A 297 12.40 -24.54 10.28
C ARG A 297 13.53 -23.67 9.72
N GLU A 298 13.75 -22.48 10.28
CA GLU A 298 14.90 -21.64 9.91
C GLU A 298 16.23 -22.35 10.16
N ASP A 299 16.34 -23.07 11.29
CA ASP A 299 17.52 -23.88 11.60
C ASP A 299 17.70 -25.06 10.64
N GLU A 300 16.62 -25.74 10.26
CA GLU A 300 16.64 -26.83 9.26
C GLU A 300 17.09 -26.33 7.88
N ILE A 301 16.59 -25.16 7.45
CA ILE A 301 16.97 -24.54 6.17
C ILE A 301 18.43 -24.09 6.19
N ARG A 302 18.87 -23.47 7.28
CA ARG A 302 20.27 -23.09 7.46
C ARG A 302 21.16 -24.32 7.37
N SER A 303 20.82 -25.40 8.08
CA SER A 303 21.55 -26.67 8.02
C SER A 303 21.58 -27.26 6.61
N TYR A 304 20.46 -27.22 5.87
CA TYR A 304 20.42 -27.71 4.49
C TYR A 304 21.30 -26.86 3.57
N SER A 305 21.26 -25.53 3.71
CA SER A 305 22.09 -24.61 2.94
C SER A 305 23.58 -24.77 3.23
N GLU A 306 23.97 -25.04 4.48
CA GLU A 306 25.36 -25.32 4.86
C GLU A 306 25.86 -26.69 4.34
N GLN A 307 24.94 -27.65 4.16
CA GLN A 307 25.27 -28.99 3.71
C GLN A 307 25.31 -29.13 2.17
N PHE A 308 24.56 -28.31 1.44
CA PHE A 308 24.34 -28.45 -0.01
C PHE A 308 24.58 -27.16 -0.83
N GLY A 309 24.94 -26.04 -0.20
CA GLY A 309 25.37 -24.79 -0.84
C GLY A 309 26.88 -24.63 -0.87
#